data_AF-M1C4S5-F1
#
_entry.id   AF-M1C4S5-F1
#
_cell.length_a   1.000
_cell.length_b   1.000
_cell.length_c   1.000
_cell.angle_alpha   90.00
_cell.angle_beta   90.00
_cell.angle_gamma   90.00
#
_symmetry.space_group_name_H-M   'P 1'
#
loop_
_entity.id
_entity.type
_entity.pdbx_description
1 polymer ?
#
loop_
_entity_poly.entity_id
_entity_poly.type
_entity_poly.pdbx_seq_one_letter_code
_entity_poly.pdbx_strand_id
1 'polypeptide(L)' 'MPSYGSEEGLGQFLWLPNSMKNGSLANNSVMKLPTHTGTHIDAPGHVFDHYYDAGFDVDTLDLEVLNGW' A
#
# COMPACT_ATOMS: atom_id res chain seq x y z
N MET A 1 12.23 3.79 -2.54
CA MET A 1 11.56 2.47 -2.36
C MET A 1 12.53 1.55 -1.63
N PRO A 2 12.08 0.67 -0.73
CA PRO A 2 12.96 -0.35 -0.16
C PRO A 2 13.62 -1.14 -1.29
N SER A 3 14.90 -1.47 -1.13
CA SER A 3 15.66 -2.23 -2.11
C SER A 3 15.67 -3.71 -1.72
N TYR A 4 15.48 -4.58 -2.71
CA TYR A 4 15.67 -6.00 -2.52
C TYR A 4 17.09 -6.29 -2.04
N GLY A 5 17.23 -7.09 -0.98
CA GLY A 5 18.52 -7.49 -0.43
C GLY A 5 19.23 -6.43 0.42
N SER A 6 18.55 -5.35 0.84
CA SER A 6 19.13 -4.40 1.80
C SER A 6 19.46 -5.08 3.13
N GLU A 7 20.61 -4.76 3.71
CA GLU A 7 20.99 -5.26 5.05
C GLU A 7 20.01 -4.78 6.13
N GLU A 8 19.45 -3.58 5.99
CA GLU A 8 18.45 -3.03 6.91
C GLU A 8 17.03 -3.58 6.68
N GLY A 9 16.82 -4.37 5.63
CA GLY A 9 15.50 -4.83 5.22
C GLY A 9 14.54 -3.65 4.97
N LEU A 10 13.33 -3.74 5.54
CA LEU A 10 12.31 -2.69 5.45
C LEU A 10 12.50 -1.55 6.47
N GLY A 11 13.43 -1.69 7.42
CA GLY A 11 13.55 -0.78 8.56
C GLY A 11 12.26 -0.72 9.41
N GLN A 12 12.02 0.43 10.03
CA GLN A 12 10.84 0.68 10.86
C GLN A 12 9.63 1.08 10.02
N PHE A 13 8.67 0.17 9.85
CA PHE A 13 7.44 0.40 9.06
C PHE A 13 6.13 0.24 9.86
N LEU A 14 6.18 -0.24 11.11
CA LEU A 14 5.02 -0.63 11.93
C LEU A 14 5.07 -0.01 13.34
N TRP A 15 4.08 0.81 13.71
CA TRP A 15 3.92 1.37 15.05
C TRP A 15 2.70 0.77 15.74
N LEU A 16 2.80 0.55 17.05
CA LEU A 16 1.76 -0.11 17.86
C LEU A 16 1.13 0.88 18.85
N PRO A 17 0.27 1.82 18.40
CA PRO A 17 -0.33 2.83 19.27
C PRO A 17 -1.25 2.26 20.35
N ASN A 18 -1.93 1.14 20.10
CA ASN A 18 -2.83 0.51 21.08
C ASN A 18 -2.54 -0.99 21.19
N SER A 19 -2.61 -1.52 22.41
CA SER A 19 -2.40 -2.93 22.68
C SER A 19 -3.34 -3.44 23.77
N MET A 20 -4.01 -4.57 23.50
CA MET A 20 -4.82 -5.26 24.51
C MET A 20 -4.00 -5.70 25.72
N LYS A 21 -2.70 -6.00 25.54
CA LYS A 21 -1.78 -6.28 26.65
C LYS A 21 -1.64 -5.08 27.60
N ASN A 22 -1.87 -3.87 27.09
CA ASN A 22 -1.81 -2.61 27.84
C ASN A 22 -3.23 -2.06 28.15
N GLY A 23 -4.26 -2.91 28.08
CA GLY A 23 -5.63 -2.57 28.46
C GLY A 23 -6.48 -1.89 27.37
N SER A 24 -5.98 -1.78 26.13
CA SER A 24 -6.81 -1.31 25.01
C SER A 24 -7.88 -2.34 24.63
N LEU A 25 -9.00 -1.90 24.04
CA LEU A 25 -10.07 -2.80 23.56
C LEU A 25 -9.67 -3.63 22.32
N ALA A 26 -8.64 -3.17 21.59
CA ALA A 26 -8.12 -3.84 20.41
C ALA A 26 -6.60 -3.59 20.30
N ASN A 27 -5.92 -4.41 19.51
CA ASN A 27 -4.59 -4.10 19.03
C ASN A 27 -4.72 -3.23 17.77
N ASN A 28 -4.11 -2.06 17.77
CA ASN A 28 -4.07 -1.21 16.59
C ASN A 28 -2.63 -1.03 16.15
N SER A 29 -2.45 -1.07 14.85
CA SER A 29 -1.17 -0.88 14.18
C SER A 29 -1.30 0.27 13.19
N VAL A 30 -0.31 1.15 13.15
CA VAL A 30 -0.12 2.11 12.07
C VAL A 30 1.04 1.61 11.24
N MET A 31 0.90 1.63 9.93
CA MET A 31 1.94 1.21 9.00
C MET A 31 2.21 2.29 7.97
N LYS A 32 3.45 2.35 7.48
CA LYS A 32 3.83 3.20 6.34
C LYS A 32 4.50 2.34 5.29
N LEU A 33 3.83 2.16 4.16
CA LEU A 33 4.27 1.31 3.06
C LEU A 33 4.19 2.08 1.73
N PRO A 34 5.14 1.89 0.80
CA PRO A 34 4.95 2.28 -0.60
C PRO A 34 3.80 1.49 -1.25
N THR A 35 3.13 2.08 -2.25
CA THR A 35 2.04 1.44 -3.00
C THR A 35 2.45 0.13 -3.67
N HIS A 36 3.70 0.03 -4.13
CA HIS A 36 4.28 -1.16 -4.76
C HIS A 36 4.89 -2.12 -3.73
N THR A 37 4.09 -2.54 -2.74
CA THR A 37 4.53 -3.50 -1.71
C THR A 37 3.69 -4.77 -1.78
N GLY A 38 4.33 -5.93 -1.92
CA GLY A 38 3.64 -7.23 -1.98
C GLY A 38 2.90 -7.46 -3.30
N THR A 39 1.88 -8.31 -3.29
CA THR A 39 0.94 -8.45 -4.42
C THR A 39 0.11 -7.18 -4.52
N HIS A 40 0.26 -6.43 -5.61
CA HIS A 40 -0.36 -5.13 -5.80
C HIS A 40 -0.87 -4.96 -7.25
N ILE A 41 -1.59 -3.87 -7.50
CA ILE A 41 -2.07 -3.43 -8.82
C ILE A 41 -1.51 -2.03 -9.09
N ASP A 42 -1.04 -1.82 -10.31
CA ASP A 42 -0.62 -0.51 -10.80
C ASP A 42 -1.74 0.11 -11.64
N ALA A 43 -2.10 1.36 -11.33
CA ALA A 43 -3.03 2.12 -12.17
C ALA A 43 -2.35 2.57 -13.47
N PRO A 44 -3.10 2.88 -14.55
CA PRO A 44 -2.50 3.44 -15.78
C PRO A 44 -1.68 4.72 -15.53
N GLY A 45 -2.14 5.57 -14.61
CA GLY A 45 -1.41 6.78 -14.18
C GLY A 45 -0.07 6.49 -13.49
N HIS A 46 0.21 5.25 -13.08
CA HIS A 46 1.53 4.86 -12.53
C HIS A 46 2.65 4.98 -13.59
N VAL A 47 2.34 4.67 -14.84
CA VAL A 47 3.34 4.55 -15.92
C VAL A 47 3.22 5.69 -16.93
N PHE A 48 2.00 6.17 -17.19
CA PHE A 48 1.72 7.15 -18.23
C PHE A 48 1.24 8.48 -17.64
N ASP A 49 2.04 9.52 -17.83
CA ASP A 49 1.81 10.87 -17.32
C ASP A 49 0.44 11.45 -17.72
N HIS A 50 0.06 11.32 -19.00
CA HIS A 50 -1.24 11.81 -19.47
C HIS A 50 -2.45 11.08 -18.84
N TYR A 51 -2.27 9.85 -18.35
CA TYR A 51 -3.32 9.16 -17.61
C TYR A 51 -3.35 9.57 -16.14
N TYR A 52 -2.20 9.93 -15.56
CA TYR A 52 -2.16 10.55 -14.24
C TYR A 52 -2.91 11.89 -14.23
N ASP A 53 -2.60 12.77 -15.18
CA ASP A 53 -3.27 14.08 -15.31
C ASP A 53 -4.77 13.97 -15.59
N ALA A 54 -5.18 12.91 -16.29
CA ALA A 54 -6.59 12.64 -16.57
C ALA A 54 -7.32 11.92 -15.41
N GLY A 55 -6.64 11.60 -14.32
CA GLY A 55 -7.23 11.03 -13.10
C GLY A 55 -7.49 9.52 -13.16
N PHE A 56 -6.79 8.77 -14.02
CA PHE A 56 -6.88 7.30 -14.06
C PHE A 56 -6.03 6.67 -12.95
N ASP A 57 -6.44 6.93 -11.71
CA ASP A 57 -5.84 6.44 -10.46
C ASP A 57 -6.51 5.16 -9.95
N VAL A 58 -5.92 4.52 -8.94
CA VAL A 58 -6.36 3.21 -8.40
C VAL A 58 -7.81 3.20 -7.88
N ASP A 59 -8.34 4.34 -7.46
CA ASP A 59 -9.72 4.51 -6.98
C ASP A 59 -10.75 4.71 -8.11
N THR A 60 -10.28 4.77 -9.37
CA THR A 60 -11.13 4.87 -10.56
C THR A 60 -11.20 3.58 -11.38
N LEU A 61 -10.48 2.53 -10.97
CA LEU A 61 -10.42 1.26 -11.70
C LEU A 61 -11.77 0.53 -11.68
N ASP A 62 -12.09 -0.10 -12.80
CA ASP A 62 -13.25 -0.98 -12.93
C ASP A 62 -13.04 -2.29 -12.16
N LEU A 63 -13.93 -2.58 -11.21
CA LEU A 63 -13.86 -3.80 -10.40
C LEU A 63 -14.17 -5.07 -11.20
N GLU A 64 -14.91 -5.00 -12.31
CA GLU A 64 -15.16 -6.18 -13.16
C GLU A 64 -13.86 -6.68 -13.78
N VAL A 65 -13.02 -5.76 -14.27
CA VAL A 65 -11.68 -6.05 -14.78
C VAL A 65 -10.80 -6.69 -13.69
N LEU A 66 -10.83 -6.19 -12.46
CA LEU A 66 -10.03 -6.73 -11.35
C LEU A 66 -10.48 -8.12 -10.90
N ASN A 67 -11.74 -8.48 -11.16
CA ASN A 67 -12.32 -9.77 -10.81
C ASN A 67 -12.31 -10.77 -11.99
N GLY A 68 -11.84 -10.36 -13.18
CA GLY A 68 -11.72 -11.21 -14.36
C GLY A 68 -13.06 -11.54 -15.05
N TRP A 69 -14.04 -10.63 -14.97
CA TRP A 69 -15.34 -10.74 -15.64
C TRP A 69 -15.38 -9.97 -16.95
#